data_AF-A0A2K3NHS9-F1
#
_entry.id   AF-A0A2K3NHS9-F1
#
_cell.length_a   1.000
_cell.length_b   1.000
_cell.length_c   1.000
_cell.angle_alpha   90.00
_cell.angle_beta   90.00
_cell.angle_gamma   90.00
#
_symmetry.space_group_name_H-M   'P 1'
#
loop_
_entity.id
_entity.type
_entity.pdbx_description
1 polymer ?
#
loop_
_entity_poly.entity_id
_entity_poly.type
_entity_poly.pdbx_seq_one_letter_code
_entity_poly.pdbx_strand_id
1 'polypeptide(L)' 'AFGAKTIHPDEKEALKAIAKALGKKDWNFDIDPCSNKPNWVTPPIPKVLDNNVTCDCSIAGDNYCHVIWM' A
#
# COMPACT_ATOMS: atom_id res chain seq x y z
N ALA A 1 9.71 -13.63 -15.00
CA ALA A 1 8.36 -13.55 -14.39
C ALA A 1 8.44 -12.50 -13.28
N PHE A 2 7.72 -11.38 -13.41
CA PHE A 2 7.64 -10.41 -12.31
C PHE A 2 6.71 -11.02 -11.27
N GLY A 3 7.28 -11.65 -10.25
CA GLY A 3 6.51 -12.18 -9.12
C GLY A 3 5.82 -11.03 -8.41
N ALA A 4 4.55 -11.23 -8.03
CA ALA A 4 3.80 -10.27 -7.25
C ALA A 4 4.63 -9.88 -6.00
N LYS A 5 5.01 -8.61 -5.89
CA LYS A 5 5.67 -8.10 -4.69
C LYS A 5 4.59 -7.88 -3.66
N THR A 6 4.73 -8.50 -2.49
CA THR A 6 3.74 -8.40 -1.41
C THR A 6 4.23 -7.41 -0.37
N ILE A 7 3.34 -6.89 0.46
CA ILE A 7 3.75 -6.03 1.59
C ILE A 7 4.37 -6.91 2.67
N HIS A 8 5.44 -6.45 3.31
CA HIS A 8 6.06 -7.16 4.42
C HIS A 8 5.01 -7.42 5.53
N PRO A 9 4.99 -8.59 6.20
CA PRO A 9 3.97 -8.91 7.20
C PRO A 9 3.81 -7.83 8.28
N ASP A 10 4.92 -7.27 8.78
CA ASP A 10 4.90 -6.24 9.82
C ASP A 10 4.26 -4.93 9.33
N GLU A 11 4.58 -4.52 8.10
CA GLU A 11 3.97 -3.34 7.48
C GLU A 11 2.49 -3.57 7.17
N LYS A 12 2.11 -4.80 6.79
CA LYS A 12 0.71 -5.20 6.57
C LYS A 12 -0.09 -5.07 7.86
N GLU A 13 0.45 -5.47 9.01
CA GLU A 13 -0.21 -5.29 10.31
C GLU A 13 -0.30 -3.81 10.72
N ALA A 14 0.77 -3.03 10.52
CA ALA A 14 0.75 -1.59 10.78
C ALA A 14 -0.31 -0.87 9.92
N LEU A 15 -0.37 -1.18 8.62
CA LEU A 15 -1.38 -0.60 7.73
C LEU A 15 -2.80 -1.05 8.08
N LYS A 16 -3.02 -2.29 8.55
CA LYS A 16 -4.33 -2.71 9.07
C LYS A 16 -4.75 -1.90 10.29
N ALA A 17 -3.82 -1.59 11.19
CA ALA A 17 -4.09 -0.75 12.35
C ALA A 17 -4.45 0.69 11.93
N ILE A 18 -3.72 1.26 10.97
CA ILE A 18 -4.00 2.58 10.40
C ILE A 18 -5.36 2.59 9.68
N ALA A 19 -5.63 1.58 8.85
CA ALA A 19 -6.91 1.45 8.15
C ALA A 19 -8.08 1.39 9.15
N LYS A 20 -7.94 0.62 10.23
CA LYS A 20 -8.94 0.56 11.31
C LYS A 20 -9.12 1.91 12.00
N ALA A 21 -8.03 2.63 12.30
CA ALA A 21 -8.08 3.94 12.94
C ALA A 21 -8.75 5.00 12.03
N LEU A 22 -8.49 4.93 10.72
CA LEU A 22 -9.08 5.82 9.72
C LEU A 22 -10.47 5.36 9.23
N GLY A 23 -10.95 4.21 9.68
CA GLY A 23 -12.22 3.63 9.20
C GLY A 23 -12.19 3.17 7.74
N LYS A 24 -11.00 3.02 7.15
CA LYS A 24 -10.81 2.58 5.77
C LYS A 24 -11.05 1.08 5.63
N LYS A 25 -11.88 0.71 4.65
CA LYS A 25 -12.19 -0.69 4.31
C LYS A 25 -11.79 -1.06 2.88
N ASP A 26 -11.33 -0.07 2.11
CA ASP A 26 -11.09 -0.20 0.68
C ASP A 26 -9.67 -0.68 0.35
N TRP A 27 -8.79 -0.83 1.35
CA TRP A 27 -7.43 -1.36 1.17
C TRP A 27 -7.43 -2.88 1.13
N ASN A 28 -7.13 -3.44 -0.04
CA ASN A 28 -6.86 -4.87 -0.22
C ASN A 28 -5.35 -5.17 -0.10
N PHE A 29 -4.95 -5.79 1.00
CA PHE A 29 -3.54 -6.13 1.29
C PHE A 29 -3.00 -7.34 0.51
N ASP A 30 -3.82 -7.97 -0.34
CA ASP A 30 -3.43 -9.12 -1.16
C ASP A 30 -3.15 -8.70 -2.61
N ILE A 31 -3.28 -7.41 -2.91
CA ILE A 31 -2.95 -6.82 -4.21
C ILE A 31 -1.51 -6.30 -4.17
N ASP A 32 -0.73 -6.67 -5.19
CA ASP A 32 0.61 -6.13 -5.42
C ASP A 32 0.57 -4.59 -5.47
N PRO A 33 1.18 -3.91 -4.49
CA PRO A 33 1.19 -2.46 -4.43
C PRO A 33 2.12 -1.81 -5.46
N CYS A 34 3.10 -2.56 -5.98
CA CYS A 34 4.05 -2.11 -6.99
C CYS A 34 3.43 -2.09 -8.40
N SER A 35 2.27 -2.71 -8.57
CA SER A 35 1.53 -2.75 -9.84
C SER A 35 0.69 -1.50 -10.10
N ASN A 36 0.85 -0.42 -9.30
CA ASN A 36 0.09 0.85 -9.41
C ASN A 36 -1.44 0.63 -9.50
N LYS A 37 -1.95 -0.42 -8.85
CA LYS A 37 -3.38 -0.73 -8.88
C LYS A 37 -4.17 0.27 -8.02
N PRO A 38 -5.40 0.61 -8.41
CA PRO A 38 -6.25 1.63 -7.77
C PRO A 38 -6.66 1.32 -6.32
N ASN A 39 -6.20 0.20 -5.77
CA ASN A 39 -6.45 -0.23 -4.40
C ASN A 39 -5.69 0.60 -3.35
N TRP A 40 -4.55 1.18 -3.74
CA TRP A 40 -3.68 1.98 -2.87
C TRP A 40 -3.82 3.48 -3.09
N VAL A 41 -4.48 3.88 -4.20
CA VAL A 41 -4.62 5.26 -4.64
C VAL A 41 -6.10 5.61 -4.65
N THR A 42 -6.53 6.49 -3.76
CA THR A 42 -7.86 7.12 -3.91
C THR A 42 -7.69 8.28 -4.89
N PRO A 43 -8.45 8.38 -6.00
CA PRO A 43 -8.33 9.50 -6.92
C PRO A 43 -8.55 10.82 -6.16
N PRO A 44 -7.74 11.86 -6.44
CA PRO A 44 -7.75 13.09 -5.68
C PRO A 44 -9.11 13.76 -5.80
N ILE A 45 -9.87 13.73 -4.70
CA ILE A 45 -11.09 14.49 -4.56
C ILE A 45 -10.66 15.81 -3.91
N PRO A 46 -11.04 17.00 -4.42
CA PRO A 46 -10.49 18.30 -3.99
C PRO A 46 -10.68 18.69 -2.50
N LYS A 47 -11.14 17.77 -1.65
CA LYS A 47 -11.33 17.94 -0.20
C LYS A 47 -10.90 16.72 0.64
N VAL A 48 -10.31 15.68 0.04
CA VAL A 48 -9.89 14.48 0.76
C VAL A 48 -8.36 14.44 0.79
N LEU A 49 -7.80 14.36 1.99
CA LEU A 49 -6.38 14.13 2.24
C LEU A 49 -5.90 12.98 1.33
N ASP A 50 -4.86 13.20 0.52
CA ASP A 50 -4.32 12.21 -0.39
C ASP A 50 -4.09 10.90 0.37
N ASN A 51 -4.93 9.91 0.08
CA ASN A 51 -4.99 8.69 0.86
C ASN A 51 -4.27 7.61 0.09
N ASN A 52 -3.00 7.90 -0.19
CA ASN A 52 -2.17 7.17 -1.13
C ASN A 52 -1.03 6.50 -0.39
N VAL A 53 -1.03 5.18 -0.40
CA VAL A 53 0.10 4.40 0.11
C VAL A 53 1.10 4.23 -1.02
N THR A 54 2.27 4.86 -0.88
CA THR A 54 3.37 4.71 -1.85
C THR A 54 4.35 3.68 -1.32
N CYS A 55 4.63 2.69 -2.17
CA CYS A 55 5.59 1.62 -1.92
C CYS A 55 6.88 1.85 -2.71
N ASP A 56 8.04 1.69 -2.07
CA ASP A 56 9.28 1.41 -2.76
C ASP A 56 9.41 -0.10 -2.98
N CYS A 57 9.52 -0.46 -4.25
CA CYS A 57 9.64 -1.84 -4.70
C CYS A 57 10.99 -2.10 -5.38
N SER A 58 11.90 -1.13 -5.38
CA SER A 58 13.21 -1.22 -6.04
C SER A 58 14.33 -1.59 -5.07
N ILE A 59 13.98 -2.02 -3.86
CA ILE A 59 14.94 -2.45 -2.84
C ILE A 59 15.63 -3.74 -3.30
N ALA A 60 16.92 -3.64 -3.58
CA ALA A 60 17.71 -4.76 -4.09
C ALA A 60 17.85 -5.86 -3.02
N GLY A 61 17.53 -7.11 -3.40
CA GLY A 61 17.57 -8.25 -2.49
C GLY A 61 16.30 -8.44 -1.65
N ASP A 62 15.30 -7.57 -1.82
CA ASP A 62 14.02 -7.68 -1.17
C ASP A 62 12.88 -7.93 -2.18
N ASN A 63 11.98 -8.84 -1.83
CA ASN A 63 10.78 -9.16 -2.62
C ASN A 63 9.52 -8.47 -2.07
N TYR A 64 9.66 -7.69 -1.01
CA TYR A 64 8.56 -6.94 -0.41
C TYR A 64 8.48 -5.51 -0.97
N CYS A 65 7.27 -4.95 -0.98
CA CYS A 65 7.12 -3.49 -0.96
C CYS A 65 7.54 -3.00 0.42
N HIS A 66 8.29 -1.89 0.46
CA HIS A 66 8.47 -1.08 1.67
C HIS A 66 7.65 0.20 1.55
N VAL A 67 6.79 0.47 2.52
CA VAL A 67 5.92 1.65 2.50
C VAL A 67 6.73 2.89 2.86
N ILE A 68 6.79 3.86 1.96
CA ILE A 68 7.56 5.10 2.14
C ILE A 68 6.68 6.33 2.39
N TRP A 69 5.43 6.34 1.90
CA TRP A 69 4.49 7.44 2.09
C TRP A 69 3.06 6.94 2.30
N MET A 70 2.30 7.67 3.09
CA MET A 70 0.88 7.46 3.40
C MET A 70 0.15 8.79 3.58
#